data_AF-A0A060XUU6-F1
#
_entry.id   AF-A0A060XUU6-F1
#
_cell.length_a   1.000
_cell.length_b   1.000
_cell.length_c   1.000
_cell.angle_alpha   90.00
_cell.angle_beta   90.00
_cell.angle_gamma   90.00
#
_symmetry.space_group_name_H-M   'P 1'
#
loop_
_entity.id
_entity.type
_entity.pdbx_description
1 polymer ?
#
loop_
_entity_poly.entity_id
_entity_poly.type
_entity_poly.pdbx_seq_one_letter_code
_entity_poly.pdbx_strand_id
1 'polypeptide(L)'
;MFWALYLYDRDLVYPRLLDNFIPQWLNHGMHTTVLPFIIIEMRTTHHQYPSRPCGLIAVCSFAVGYVLWMCWVHHVTGVWVYPLLEQISPLAKVAFFSCLTVLINIYYVLGEVLNSYIWDGSKCVIDTDKAKAD
;
A
#
# COMPACT_ATOMS: atom_id res chain seq x y z
N MET A 1 -6.22 -4.29 -2.34
CA MET A 1 -7.10 -4.72 -1.22
C MET A 1 -8.48 -4.09 -1.29
N PHE A 2 -8.60 -2.76 -1.27
CA PHE A 2 -9.90 -2.05 -1.23
C PHE A 2 -10.94 -2.57 -2.22
N TRP A 3 -10.63 -2.56 -3.53
CA TRP A 3 -11.59 -2.98 -4.56
C TRP A 3 -12.03 -4.44 -4.45
N ALA A 4 -11.16 -5.33 -3.97
CA ALA A 4 -11.53 -6.73 -3.76
C ALA A 4 -12.58 -6.87 -2.65
N LEU A 5 -12.39 -6.15 -1.52
CA LEU A 5 -13.39 -6.12 -0.45
C LEU A 5 -14.65 -5.37 -0.89
N TYR A 6 -14.50 -4.25 -1.62
CA TYR A 6 -15.59 -3.46 -2.14
C TYR A 6 -16.53 -4.26 -3.07
N LEU A 7 -15.97 -5.11 -3.93
CA LEU A 7 -16.73 -5.97 -4.84
C LEU A 7 -17.37 -7.17 -4.13
N TYR A 8 -16.75 -7.68 -3.06
CA TYR A 8 -17.31 -8.77 -2.26
C TYR A 8 -18.49 -8.28 -1.42
N ASP A 9 -18.26 -7.28 -0.58
CA ASP A 9 -19.28 -6.55 0.16
C ASP A 9 -18.73 -5.18 0.54
N ARG A 10 -19.25 -4.14 -0.13
CA ARG A 10 -18.77 -2.78 0.07
C ARG A 10 -19.00 -2.27 1.48
N ASP A 11 -20.07 -2.70 2.16
CA ASP A 11 -20.44 -2.13 3.45
C ASP A 11 -19.43 -2.53 4.55
N LEU A 12 -18.53 -3.50 4.27
CA LEU A 12 -17.40 -3.87 5.13
C LEU A 12 -16.28 -2.81 5.20
N VAL A 13 -16.12 -2.00 4.15
CA VAL A 13 -15.01 -1.05 4.00
C VAL A 13 -15.45 0.36 3.62
N TYR A 14 -16.60 0.48 2.97
CA TYR A 14 -17.15 1.73 2.45
C TYR A 14 -18.68 1.70 2.49
N PRO A 15 -19.29 1.97 3.67
CA PRO A 15 -20.73 1.99 3.86
C PRO A 15 -21.43 2.97 2.93
N ARG A 16 -22.65 2.64 2.49
CA ARG A 16 -23.47 3.49 1.60
C ARG A 16 -23.67 4.93 2.09
N LEU A 17 -23.66 5.13 3.40
CA LEU A 17 -23.75 6.46 4.01
C LEU A 17 -22.65 7.41 3.50
N LEU A 18 -21.46 6.88 3.20
CA LEU A 18 -20.33 7.66 2.71
C LEU A 18 -20.55 8.21 1.30
N ASP A 19 -21.43 7.62 0.48
CA ASP A 19 -21.75 8.13 -0.87
C ASP A 19 -22.32 9.56 -0.83
N ASN A 20 -22.97 9.93 0.27
CA ASN A 20 -23.53 11.28 0.46
C ASN A 20 -22.45 12.34 0.76
N PHE A 21 -21.28 11.92 1.22
CA PHE A 21 -20.18 12.81 1.61
C PHE A 21 -19.02 12.79 0.61
N ILE A 22 -18.73 11.62 0.05
CA ILE A 22 -17.59 11.35 -0.81
C ILE A 22 -18.12 10.92 -2.18
N PRO A 23 -18.07 11.79 -3.20
CA PRO A 23 -18.55 11.46 -4.53
C PRO A 23 -17.69 10.35 -5.16
N GLN A 24 -18.29 9.59 -6.06
CA GLN A 24 -17.66 8.39 -6.64
C GLN A 24 -16.32 8.68 -7.35
N TRP A 25 -16.18 9.84 -8.00
CA TRP A 25 -14.92 10.24 -8.64
C TRP A 25 -13.79 10.41 -7.61
N LEU A 26 -14.10 10.95 -6.43
CA LEU A 26 -13.13 11.14 -5.35
C LEU A 26 -12.76 9.78 -4.74
N ASN A 27 -13.74 8.88 -4.58
CA ASN A 27 -13.47 7.50 -4.14
C ASN A 27 -12.50 6.78 -5.10
N HIS A 28 -12.72 6.86 -6.41
CA HIS A 28 -11.76 6.35 -7.41
C HIS A 28 -10.41 7.06 -7.33
N GLY A 29 -10.42 8.39 -7.14
CA GLY A 29 -9.24 9.20 -6.87
C GLY A 29 -8.39 8.59 -5.76
N MET A 30 -8.96 8.38 -4.58
CA MET A 30 -8.24 7.88 -3.42
C MET A 30 -7.76 6.43 -3.56
N HIS A 31 -8.50 5.56 -4.27
CA HIS A 31 -8.26 4.11 -4.24
C HIS A 31 -7.70 3.51 -5.53
N THR A 32 -7.73 4.24 -6.64
CA THR A 32 -7.24 3.75 -7.95
C THR A 32 -6.04 4.55 -8.43
N THR A 33 -6.03 5.87 -8.22
CA THR A 33 -5.00 6.74 -8.84
C THR A 33 -3.61 6.62 -8.22
N VAL A 34 -3.50 6.06 -7.02
CA VAL A 34 -2.21 5.77 -6.37
C VAL A 34 -1.32 4.89 -7.27
N LEU A 35 -1.90 3.90 -7.95
CA LEU A 35 -1.14 2.97 -8.80
C LEU A 35 -0.52 3.63 -10.05
N PRO A 36 -1.27 4.37 -10.91
CA PRO A 36 -0.65 5.05 -12.03
C PRO A 36 0.35 6.12 -11.58
N PHE A 37 0.08 6.86 -10.50
CA PHE A 37 1.03 7.87 -10.01
C PHE A 37 2.33 7.26 -9.51
N ILE A 38 2.29 6.16 -8.75
CA ILE A 38 3.54 5.52 -8.28
C ILE A 38 4.35 4.93 -9.45
N ILE A 39 3.69 4.45 -10.51
CA ILE A 39 4.38 3.98 -11.72
C ILE A 39 5.04 5.15 -12.45
N ILE A 40 4.32 6.26 -12.64
CA ILE A 40 4.88 7.47 -13.28
C ILE A 40 6.07 7.97 -12.47
N GLU A 41 5.90 8.11 -11.16
CA GLU A 41 6.93 8.57 -10.24
C GLU A 41 8.18 7.67 -10.29
N MET A 42 8.00 6.34 -10.27
CA MET A 42 9.10 5.38 -10.37
C MET A 42 9.85 5.48 -11.72
N ARG A 43 9.18 5.89 -12.79
CA ARG A 43 9.79 6.10 -14.12
C ARG A 43 10.46 7.47 -14.25
N THR A 44 9.99 8.49 -13.55
CA THR A 44 10.55 9.86 -13.62
C THR A 44 11.62 10.13 -12.58
N THR A 45 11.58 9.43 -11.45
CA THR A 45 12.43 9.69 -10.28
C THR A 45 13.19 8.44 -9.87
N HIS A 46 14.52 8.51 -9.93
CA HIS A 46 15.39 7.45 -9.43
C HIS A 46 15.43 7.47 -7.90
N HIS A 47 14.70 6.55 -7.27
CA HIS A 47 14.69 6.41 -5.82
C HIS A 47 15.91 5.62 -5.35
N GLN A 48 16.66 6.19 -4.40
CA GLN A 48 17.66 5.45 -3.67
C GLN A 48 17.02 4.83 -2.43
N TYR A 49 16.73 3.54 -2.52
CA TYR A 49 16.19 2.79 -1.40
C TYR A 49 17.27 2.63 -0.31
N PRO A 50 16.92 2.79 0.98
CA PRO A 50 17.81 2.43 2.08
C PRO A 50 18.04 0.92 2.08
N SER A 51 18.94 0.43 2.93
CA SER A 51 19.18 -1.01 3.05
C SER A 51 17.87 -1.75 3.33
N ARG A 52 17.64 -2.88 2.65
CA ARG A 52 16.45 -3.74 2.80
C ARG A 52 15.98 -3.92 4.25
N PRO A 53 16.83 -4.31 5.22
CA PRO A 53 16.38 -4.47 6.60
C PRO A 53 15.91 -3.15 7.22
N CYS A 54 16.56 -2.02 6.91
CA CYS A 54 16.15 -0.72 7.41
C CYS A 54 14.76 -0.33 6.86
N GLY A 55 14.52 -0.52 5.55
CA GLY A 55 13.23 -0.26 4.94
C GLY A 55 12.11 -1.15 5.49
N LEU A 56 12.37 -2.46 5.63
CA LEU A 56 11.40 -3.40 6.19
C LEU A 56 11.06 -3.07 7.65
N ILE A 57 12.07 -2.69 8.46
CA ILE A 57 11.83 -2.23 9.84
C ILE A 57 10.96 -0.98 9.83
N ALA A 58 11.26 0.01 8.99
CA ALA A 58 10.47 1.24 8.91
C ALA A 58 9.01 0.97 8.52
N VAL A 59 8.78 0.13 7.49
CA VAL A 59 7.43 -0.27 7.05
C VAL A 59 6.69 -1.03 8.15
N CYS A 60 7.36 -1.96 8.83
CA CYS A 60 6.79 -2.70 9.96
C CYS A 60 6.43 -1.77 11.13
N SER A 61 7.33 -0.86 11.52
CA SER A 61 7.08 0.10 12.60
C SER A 61 5.90 1.01 12.28
N PHE A 62 5.79 1.47 11.04
CA PHE A 62 4.64 2.27 10.60
C PHE A 62 3.34 1.46 10.64
N ALA A 63 3.35 0.22 10.16
CA ALA A 63 2.19 -0.68 10.21
C ALA A 63 1.71 -0.92 11.65
N VAL A 64 2.63 -1.20 12.58
CA VAL A 64 2.30 -1.36 14.01
C VAL A 64 1.74 -0.08 14.60
N GLY A 65 2.36 1.08 14.30
CA GLY A 65 1.85 2.38 14.74
C GLY A 65 0.42 2.64 14.27
N TYR A 66 0.11 2.31 13.01
CA TYR A 66 -1.24 2.44 12.46
C TYR A 66 -2.24 1.50 13.13
N VAL A 67 -1.85 0.24 13.41
CA VAL A 67 -2.71 -0.72 14.14
C VAL A 67 -2.99 -0.23 15.56
N LEU A 68 -1.96 0.25 16.28
CA LEU A 68 -2.12 0.82 17.62
C LEU A 68 -3.05 2.03 17.60
N TRP A 69 -2.91 2.90 16.60
CA TRP A 69 -3.80 4.03 16.40
C TRP A 69 -5.26 3.59 16.18
N MET A 70 -5.51 2.61 15.31
CA MET A 70 -6.87 2.08 15.12
C MET A 70 -7.45 1.48 16.40
N CYS A 71 -6.65 0.75 17.18
CA CYS A 71 -7.06 0.24 18.48
C CYS A 71 -7.40 1.37 19.46
N TRP A 72 -6.61 2.45 19.46
CA TRP A 72 -6.89 3.63 20.27
C TRP A 72 -8.20 4.33 19.86
N VAL A 73 -8.43 4.51 18.56
CA VAL A 73 -9.70 5.08 18.04
C VAL A 73 -10.89 4.24 18.48
N HIS A 74 -10.80 2.91 18.37
CA HIS A 74 -11.86 2.02 18.84
C HIS A 74 -12.08 2.11 20.34
N HIS A 75 -11.00 2.17 21.14
CA HIS A 75 -11.09 2.34 22.59
C HIS A 75 -11.81 3.65 22.98
N VAL A 76 -11.58 4.75 22.25
CA VAL A 76 -12.19 6.06 22.55
C VAL A 76 -13.62 6.18 22.02
N THR A 77 -13.89 5.67 20.82
CA THR A 77 -15.19 5.87 20.14
C THR A 77 -16.16 4.71 20.32
N GLY A 78 -15.67 3.53 20.71
CA GLY A 78 -16.42 2.28 20.73
C GLY A 78 -16.69 1.68 19.35
N VAL A 79 -16.24 2.31 18.26
CA VAL A 79 -16.53 1.90 16.89
C VAL A 79 -15.23 1.63 16.14
N TRP A 80 -15.17 0.52 15.38
CA TRP A 80 -14.03 0.29 14.50
C TRP A 80 -14.06 1.21 13.28
N VAL A 81 -12.88 1.68 12.88
CA VAL A 81 -12.71 2.47 11.64
C VAL A 81 -13.28 1.74 10.42
N TYR A 82 -13.16 0.42 10.39
CA TYR A 82 -13.72 -0.43 9.34
C TYR A 82 -14.75 -1.41 9.93
N PRO A 83 -16.00 -1.43 9.43
CA PRO A 83 -17.03 -2.37 9.87
C PRO A 83 -16.61 -3.84 9.80
N LEU A 84 -15.73 -4.20 8.85
CA LEU A 84 -15.12 -5.53 8.77
C LEU A 84 -14.53 -6.00 10.12
N LEU A 85 -13.87 -5.10 10.86
CA LEU A 85 -13.20 -5.43 12.11
C LEU A 85 -14.20 -5.75 13.22
N GLU A 86 -15.39 -5.17 13.21
CA GLU A 86 -16.46 -5.51 14.16
C GLU A 86 -16.89 -6.98 14.00
N GLN A 87 -16.95 -7.47 12.75
CA GLN A 87 -17.51 -8.78 12.42
C GLN A 87 -16.56 -9.96 12.69
N ILE A 88 -15.25 -9.71 12.79
CA ILE A 88 -14.24 -10.77 12.92
C ILE A 88 -13.83 -11.00 14.38
N SER A 89 -13.56 -12.25 14.76
CA SER A 89 -13.12 -12.59 16.13
C SER A 89 -11.76 -11.95 16.48
N PRO A 90 -11.41 -11.79 17.77
CA PRO A 90 -10.12 -11.21 18.17
C PRO A 90 -8.91 -11.94 17.57
N LEU A 91 -8.96 -13.27 17.49
CA LEU A 91 -7.90 -14.06 16.87
C LEU A 91 -7.81 -13.81 15.36
N ALA A 92 -8.95 -13.70 14.68
CA ALA A 92 -9.01 -13.36 13.27
C ALA A 92 -8.48 -11.95 12.98
N LYS A 93 -8.70 -10.97 13.88
CA LYS A 93 -8.12 -9.62 13.78
C LYS A 93 -6.59 -9.68 13.79
N VAL A 94 -6.01 -10.42 14.73
CA VAL A 94 -4.55 -10.59 14.81
C VAL A 94 -4.00 -11.23 13.54
N ALA A 95 -4.63 -12.31 13.06
CA ALA A 95 -4.24 -12.96 11.80
C ALA A 95 -4.36 -12.01 10.59
N PHE A 96 -5.43 -11.22 10.53
CA PHE A 96 -5.68 -10.25 9.48
C PHE A 96 -4.60 -9.16 9.45
N PHE A 97 -4.31 -8.50 10.58
CA PHE A 97 -3.27 -7.48 10.64
C PHE A 97 -1.88 -8.04 10.37
N SER A 98 -1.57 -9.25 10.84
CA SER A 98 -0.32 -9.94 10.51
C SER A 98 -0.21 -10.20 9.00
N CYS A 99 -1.28 -10.66 8.35
CA CYS A 99 -1.32 -10.87 6.91
C CYS A 99 -1.12 -9.57 6.13
N LEU A 100 -1.79 -8.49 6.52
CA LEU A 100 -1.62 -7.17 5.89
C LEU A 100 -0.20 -6.62 6.07
N THR A 101 0.41 -6.86 7.23
CA THR A 101 1.79 -6.47 7.50
C THR A 101 2.76 -7.23 6.60
N VAL A 102 2.55 -8.54 6.38
CA VAL A 102 3.35 -9.30 5.42
C VAL A 102 3.14 -8.77 4.00
N LEU A 103 1.90 -8.48 3.61
CA LEU A 103 1.57 -7.98 2.27
C LEU A 103 2.24 -6.63 1.96
N ILE A 104 2.24 -5.68 2.90
CA ILE A 104 2.91 -4.38 2.67
C ILE A 104 4.43 -4.53 2.55
N ASN A 105 5.04 -5.46 3.29
CA ASN A 105 6.46 -5.77 3.13
C ASN A 105 6.77 -6.40 1.76
N ILE A 106 5.89 -7.26 1.23
CA ILE A 106 6.01 -7.79 -0.14
C ILE A 106 5.93 -6.64 -1.16
N TYR A 107 4.99 -5.70 -0.99
CA TYR A 107 4.89 -4.54 -1.88
C TYR A 107 6.10 -3.61 -1.80
N TYR A 108 6.70 -3.43 -0.62
CA TYR A 108 7.95 -2.68 -0.48
C TYR A 108 9.09 -3.32 -1.30
N VAL A 109 9.29 -4.64 -1.15
CA VAL A 109 10.33 -5.37 -1.91
C VAL A 109 10.04 -5.34 -3.41
N LEU A 110 8.77 -5.51 -3.81
CA LEU A 110 8.36 -5.40 -5.20
C LEU A 110 8.69 -4.02 -5.78
N GLY A 111 8.39 -2.94 -5.04
CA GLY A 111 8.71 -1.58 -5.45
C GLY A 111 10.21 -1.35 -5.61
N GLU A 112 11.02 -1.85 -4.67
CA GLU A 112 12.48 -1.81 -4.76
C GLU A 112 13.02 -2.53 -6.01
N VAL A 113 12.53 -3.75 -6.28
CA VAL A 113 12.93 -4.56 -7.45
C VAL A 113 12.50 -3.90 -8.77
N LEU A 114 11.29 -3.34 -8.83
CA LEU A 114 10.82 -2.65 -10.02
C LEU A 114 11.64 -1.39 -10.29
N ASN A 115 11.98 -0.62 -9.25
CA ASN A 115 12.83 0.55 -9.37
C ASN A 115 14.23 0.17 -9.86
N SER A 116 14.87 -0.86 -9.31
CA SER A 116 16.19 -1.29 -9.80
C SER A 116 16.13 -1.77 -11.25
N TYR A 117 15.08 -2.52 -11.64
CA TYR A 117 14.93 -2.97 -13.03
C TYR A 117 14.81 -1.82 -14.03
N ILE A 118 14.04 -0.77 -13.71
CA ILE A 118 13.86 0.41 -14.56
C ILE A 118 15.18 1.16 -14.76
N TRP A 119 15.94 1.37 -13.69
CA TRP A 119 17.10 2.26 -13.71
C TRP A 119 18.43 1.56 -13.98
N ASP A 120 18.63 0.32 -13.53
CA ASP A 120 19.83 -0.46 -13.85
C ASP A 120 19.75 -1.07 -15.27
N GLY A 121 18.54 -1.40 -15.75
CA GLY A 121 18.33 -1.74 -17.16
C GLY A 121 18.68 -0.58 -18.10
N SER A 122 18.39 0.66 -17.69
CA SER A 122 18.72 1.86 -18.47
C SER A 122 20.24 2.09 -18.57
N LYS A 123 21.01 1.79 -17.51
CA LYS A 123 22.49 1.88 -17.56
C LYS A 123 23.09 0.91 -18.56
N CYS A 124 22.60 -0.33 -18.61
CA CYS A 124 23.12 -1.37 -19.51
C CYS A 124 22.86 -1.04 -20.99
N VAL A 125 21.70 -0.46 -21.31
CA VAL A 125 21.39 -0.01 -22.69
C VAL A 125 22.30 1.13 -23.12
N ILE A 126 22.52 2.13 -22.25
CA ILE A 126 23.39 3.28 -22.56
C ILE A 126 24.84 2.84 -22.76
N ASP A 127 25.34 1.90 -21.95
CA ASP A 127 26.73 1.40 -22.09
C ASP A 127 26.91 0.56 -23.36
N THR A 128 25.88 -0.20 -23.74
CA THR A 128 25.90 -1.01 -24.97
C THR A 128 25.86 -0.15 -26.23
N ASP A 129 25.11 0.96 -26.23
CA ASP A 129 25.07 1.89 -27.37
C ASP A 129 26.37 2.69 -27.50
N LYS A 130 27.02 3.07 -26.38
CA LYS A 130 28.36 3.67 -26.43
C LYS A 130 29.40 2.70 -26.97
N ALA A 131 29.40 1.45 -26.51
CA ALA A 131 30.35 0.43 -26.96
C ALA A 131 30.20 0.02 -28.44
N LYS A 132 29.08 0.36 -29.10
CA LYS A 132 28.86 0.14 -30.54
C LYS A 132 29.22 1.37 -31.40
N ALA A 133 29.38 2.54 -30.79
CA ALA A 133 29.70 3.79 -31.46
C ALA A 133 31.21 4.04 -31.57
N ASP A 134 32.02 3.30 -30.79
CA ASP A 134 33.49 3.25 -30.84
C ASP A 134 33.99 2.07 -31.70
#